data_AF-A0AA37UUR4-F1
#
_entry.id   AF-A0AA37UUR4-F1
#
_cell.length_a   1.000
_cell.length_b   1.000
_cell.length_c   1.000
_cell.angle_alpha   90.00
_cell.angle_beta   90.00
_cell.angle_gamma   90.00
#
_symmetry.space_group_name_H-M   'P 1'
#
loop_
_entity.id
_entity.type
_entity.pdbx_description
1 polymer ?
#
loop_
_entity_poly.entity_id
_entity_poly.type
_entity_poly.pdbx_seq_one_letter_code
_entity_poly.pdbx_strand_id
1 'polypeptide(L)'
;MRAHITSLANTLVSASGVLTAAIMCAGTADADSQQDQFVALLAQLQIPVIDNVPGLVYRAHEICSELDGGASFQSVVDEEMNTTFSANPSLRLVADRVNRTAVKFITASVTVYCPSHQGQLP
;
A
#
# COMPACT_ATOMS: atom_id res chain seq x y z
N MET A 1 -51.61 -44.84 -42.25
CA MET A 1 -50.50 -44.09 -42.88
C MET A 1 -50.11 -42.92 -41.96
N ARG A 2 -48.81 -42.80 -41.73
CA ARG A 2 -48.05 -41.64 -41.20
C ARG A 2 -48.32 -41.17 -39.77
N ALA A 3 -47.47 -41.69 -38.89
CA ALA A 3 -47.05 -41.05 -37.64
C ALA A 3 -46.24 -39.78 -37.93
N HIS A 4 -46.39 -38.75 -37.10
CA HIS A 4 -45.36 -37.75 -36.87
C HIS A 4 -45.35 -37.38 -35.39
N ILE A 5 -44.39 -38.00 -34.68
CA ILE A 5 -43.93 -37.64 -33.35
C ILE A 5 -43.07 -36.38 -33.54
N THR A 6 -43.39 -35.29 -32.86
CA THR A 6 -42.51 -34.12 -32.79
C THR A 6 -42.12 -33.91 -31.33
N SER A 7 -41.08 -34.63 -30.93
CA SER A 7 -40.22 -34.26 -29.81
C SER A 7 -39.41 -33.04 -30.24
N LEU A 8 -39.32 -31.99 -29.42
CA LEU A 8 -38.07 -31.29 -29.15
C LEU A 8 -38.19 -30.56 -27.80
N ALA A 9 -37.41 -31.06 -26.85
CA ALA A 9 -37.18 -30.51 -25.52
C ALA A 9 -36.47 -29.15 -25.61
N ASN A 10 -36.93 -28.17 -24.83
CA ASN A 10 -36.25 -26.88 -24.69
C ASN A 10 -35.68 -26.76 -23.28
N THR A 11 -34.41 -27.16 -23.14
CA THR A 11 -33.56 -26.98 -21.97
C THR A 11 -33.19 -25.51 -21.80
N LEU A 12 -33.71 -24.84 -20.77
CA LEU A 12 -33.22 -23.55 -20.32
C LEU A 12 -31.97 -23.77 -19.46
N VAL A 13 -30.79 -23.61 -20.06
CA VAL A 13 -29.51 -23.57 -19.34
C VAL A 13 -29.44 -22.23 -18.59
N SER A 14 -29.58 -22.29 -17.27
CA SER A 14 -29.30 -21.17 -16.38
C SER A 14 -27.79 -21.05 -16.20
N ALA A 15 -27.14 -20.23 -17.01
CA ALA A 15 -25.75 -19.82 -16.77
C ALA A 15 -25.77 -18.68 -15.75
N SER A 16 -25.45 -18.98 -14.49
CA SER A 16 -25.42 -17.99 -13.42
C SER A 16 -24.03 -17.92 -12.79
N GLY A 17 -23.44 -16.73 -12.88
CA GLY A 17 -22.64 -16.15 -11.79
C GLY A 17 -21.15 -16.49 -11.79
N VAL A 18 -20.38 -15.62 -12.44
CA VAL A 18 -18.93 -15.50 -12.33
C VAL A 18 -18.54 -15.21 -10.87
N LEU A 19 -17.75 -16.08 -10.24
CA LEU A 19 -16.86 -15.67 -9.15
C LEU A 19 -15.44 -15.58 -9.71
N THR A 20 -15.09 -14.39 -10.18
CA THR A 20 -13.70 -14.00 -10.39
C THR A 20 -13.09 -13.89 -9.00
N ALA A 21 -12.35 -14.92 -8.59
CA ALA A 21 -11.34 -14.73 -7.57
C ALA A 21 -10.37 -13.69 -8.13
N ALA A 22 -10.40 -12.47 -7.59
CA ALA A 22 -9.31 -11.53 -7.76
C ALA A 22 -8.11 -12.16 -7.05
N ILE A 23 -7.39 -13.00 -7.78
CA ILE A 23 -6.01 -13.32 -7.47
C ILE A 23 -5.34 -11.96 -7.53
N MET A 24 -5.13 -11.35 -6.37
CA MET A 24 -4.10 -10.35 -6.22
C MET A 24 -2.83 -11.11 -6.52
N CYS A 25 -2.49 -11.21 -7.81
CA CYS A 25 -1.12 -11.40 -8.22
C CYS A 25 -0.42 -10.26 -7.52
N ALA A 26 0.25 -10.56 -6.41
CA ALA A 26 1.47 -9.89 -6.05
C ALA A 26 2.33 -10.05 -7.30
N GLY A 27 2.12 -9.13 -8.25
CA GLY A 27 2.97 -9.02 -9.41
C GLY A 27 4.36 -8.96 -8.85
N THR A 28 5.29 -9.63 -9.52
CA THR A 28 6.69 -9.28 -9.41
C THR A 28 6.76 -7.82 -9.82
N ALA A 29 6.52 -6.92 -8.86
CA ALA A 29 6.65 -5.51 -9.09
C ALA A 29 8.12 -5.36 -9.37
N ASP A 30 8.41 -4.98 -10.61
CA ASP A 30 9.74 -4.56 -10.96
C ASP A 30 10.14 -3.52 -9.91
N ALA A 31 11.28 -3.70 -9.25
CA ALA A 31 11.67 -2.83 -8.12
C ALA A 31 11.64 -1.35 -8.55
N ASP A 32 11.92 -1.11 -9.84
CA ASP A 32 11.81 0.16 -10.54
C ASP A 32 10.36 0.71 -10.51
N SER A 33 9.36 -0.13 -10.80
CA SER A 33 7.93 0.26 -10.82
C SER A 33 7.37 0.63 -9.44
N GLN A 34 7.76 -0.09 -8.39
CA GLN A 34 7.35 0.22 -7.01
C GLN A 34 8.03 1.49 -6.50
N GLN A 35 9.31 1.67 -6.82
CA GLN A 35 10.03 2.88 -6.49
C GLN A 35 9.42 4.12 -7.16
N ASP A 36 9.09 4.04 -8.44
CA ASP A 36 8.42 5.12 -9.17
C ASP A 36 7.05 5.45 -8.56
N GLN A 37 6.27 4.42 -8.22
CA GLN A 37 4.99 4.60 -7.54
C GLN A 37 5.16 5.29 -6.17
N PHE A 38 6.18 4.89 -5.41
CA PHE A 38 6.49 5.49 -4.12
C PHE A 38 6.87 6.97 -4.26
N VAL A 39 7.76 7.31 -5.19
CA VAL A 39 8.16 8.70 -5.47
C VAL A 39 6.95 9.54 -5.91
N ALA A 40 6.11 9.00 -6.79
CA ALA A 40 4.89 9.67 -7.23
C ALA A 40 3.92 9.92 -6.05
N LEU A 41 3.80 8.96 -5.13
CA LEU A 41 2.94 9.09 -3.95
C LEU A 41 3.49 10.10 -2.94
N LEU A 42 4.82 10.14 -2.72
CA LEU A 42 5.46 11.17 -1.89
C LEU A 42 5.18 12.57 -2.44
N ALA A 43 5.28 12.76 -3.75
CA ALA A 43 4.96 14.03 -4.40
C ALA A 43 3.48 14.41 -4.21
N GLN A 44 2.55 13.48 -4.35
CA GLN A 44 1.11 13.70 -4.08
C GLN A 44 0.86 14.10 -2.63
N LEU A 45 1.59 13.51 -1.68
CA LEU A 45 1.52 13.83 -0.26
C LEU A 45 2.27 15.11 0.11
N GLN A 46 2.87 15.80 -0.86
CA GLN A 46 3.65 17.03 -0.67
C GLN A 46 4.88 16.82 0.23
N ILE A 47 5.47 15.62 0.18
CA ILE A 47 6.76 15.33 0.82
C ILE A 47 7.84 15.63 -0.22
N PRO A 48 8.74 16.59 0.06
CA PRO A 48 9.82 16.89 -0.87
C PRO A 48 10.75 15.67 -0.98
N VAL A 49 10.90 15.16 -2.19
CA VAL A 49 11.87 14.11 -2.50
C VAL A 49 13.22 14.80 -2.73
N ILE A 50 14.09 14.72 -1.74
CA ILE A 50 15.39 15.40 -1.73
C ILE A 50 16.46 14.37 -2.07
N ASP A 51 16.91 14.34 -3.34
CA ASP A 51 18.08 13.68 -3.98
C ASP A 51 18.59 12.30 -3.48
N ASN A 52 17.87 11.61 -2.58
CA ASN A 52 18.25 10.34 -1.97
C ASN A 52 17.08 9.36 -1.98
N VAL A 53 16.49 9.14 -3.16
CA VAL A 53 15.41 8.16 -3.33
C VAL A 53 15.79 6.78 -2.80
N PRO A 54 17.01 6.23 -3.05
CA PRO A 54 17.38 4.92 -2.51
C PRO A 54 17.30 4.85 -0.97
N GLY A 55 17.70 5.92 -0.27
CA GLY A 55 17.56 5.99 1.19
C GLY A 55 16.11 6.04 1.66
N LEU A 56 15.24 6.75 0.92
CA LEU A 56 13.80 6.79 1.23
C LEU A 56 13.14 5.42 1.02
N VAL A 57 13.51 4.69 -0.04
CA VAL A 57 13.03 3.32 -0.30
C VAL A 57 13.52 2.37 0.78
N TYR A 58 14.79 2.46 1.18
CA TYR A 58 15.34 1.67 2.27
C TYR A 58 14.54 1.89 3.57
N ARG A 59 14.32 3.14 3.95
CA ARG A 59 13.54 3.47 5.15
C ARG A 59 12.09 2.98 5.06
N ALA A 60 11.47 3.04 3.87
CA ALA A 60 10.12 2.51 3.67
C ALA A 60 10.04 0.99 3.91
N HIS A 61 11.07 0.23 3.51
CA HIS A 61 11.15 -1.19 3.82
C HIS A 61 11.42 -1.47 5.31
N GLU A 62 12.23 -0.65 5.99
CA GLU A 62 12.42 -0.77 7.44
C GLU A 62 11.11 -0.56 8.20
N ILE A 63 10.33 0.46 7.84
CA ILE A 63 8.99 0.71 8.39
C ILE A 63 8.11 -0.54 8.24
N CYS A 64 8.10 -1.16 7.06
CA CYS A 64 7.35 -2.39 6.85
C CYS A 64 7.86 -3.53 7.74
N SER A 65 9.18 -3.68 7.89
CA SER A 65 9.77 -4.66 8.81
C SER A 65 9.41 -4.41 10.28
N GLU A 66 9.29 -3.15 10.71
CA GLU A 66 8.85 -2.80 12.06
C GLU A 66 7.38 -3.22 12.28
N LEU A 67 6.51 -2.97 11.30
CA LEU A 67 5.09 -3.35 11.33
C LEU A 67 4.89 -4.87 11.27
N ASP A 68 5.66 -5.58 10.45
CA ASP A 68 5.69 -7.05 10.42
C ASP A 68 6.15 -7.63 11.77
N GLY A 69 7.02 -6.90 12.48
CA GLY A 69 7.47 -7.20 13.84
C GLY A 69 6.42 -6.94 14.93
N GLY A 70 5.23 -6.43 14.57
CA GLY A 70 4.12 -6.17 15.49
C GLY A 70 4.11 -4.76 16.07
N ALA A 71 4.95 -3.83 15.58
CA ALA A 71 4.83 -2.42 15.92
C ALA A 71 3.47 -1.87 15.47
N SER A 72 2.92 -0.93 16.24
CA SER A 72 1.75 -0.17 15.81
C SER A 72 2.15 0.96 14.86
N PHE A 73 1.22 1.41 14.00
CA PHE A 73 1.44 2.59 13.17
C PHE A 73 1.92 3.80 13.98
N GLN A 74 1.28 4.08 15.12
CA GLN A 74 1.65 5.21 15.97
C GLN A 74 3.06 5.07 16.56
N SER A 75 3.47 3.87 16.99
CA SER A 75 4.82 3.67 17.51
C SER A 75 5.90 3.89 16.43
N VAL A 76 5.62 3.52 15.18
CA VAL A 76 6.54 3.80 14.06
C VAL A 76 6.61 5.30 13.76
N VAL A 77 5.48 6.01 13.83
CA VAL A 77 5.46 7.49 13.73
C VAL A 77 6.30 8.13 14.83
N ASP A 78 6.12 7.69 16.08
CA ASP A 78 6.83 8.23 17.23
C ASP A 78 8.35 7.99 17.12
N GLU A 79 8.76 6.81 16.66
CA GLU A 79 10.17 6.46 16.41
C GLU A 79 10.78 7.33 15.30
N GLU A 80 10.06 7.52 14.19
CA GLU A 80 10.48 8.39 13.09
C GLU A 80 10.66 9.84 13.55
N MET A 81 9.74 10.34 14.37
CA MET A 81 9.84 11.67 14.97
C MET A 81 11.03 11.77 15.93
N ASN A 82 11.25 10.75 16.78
CA ASN A 82 12.36 10.73 17.73
C ASN A 82 13.71 10.70 17.03
N THR A 83 13.83 9.91 15.96
CA THR A 83 15.02 9.89 15.11
C THR A 83 15.27 11.26 14.47
N THR A 84 14.22 11.87 13.90
CA THR A 84 14.28 13.21 13.31
C THR A 84 14.71 14.27 14.32
N PHE A 85 14.15 14.25 15.53
CA PHE A 85 14.51 15.19 16.59
C PHE A 85 15.89 14.94 17.18
N SER A 86 16.36 13.69 17.18
CA SER A 86 17.71 13.36 17.61
C SER A 86 18.75 13.91 16.62
N ALA A 87 18.46 13.84 15.33
CA ALA A 87 19.29 14.44 14.29
C ALA A 87 19.25 15.97 14.28
N ASN A 88 18.08 16.56 14.51
CA ASN A 88 17.91 18.01 14.60
C ASN A 88 16.91 18.42 15.70
N PRO A 89 17.40 18.71 16.92
CA PRO A 89 16.54 19.05 18.06
C PRO A 89 15.67 20.29 17.85
N SER A 90 16.10 21.23 17.00
CA SER A 90 15.35 22.46 16.71
C SER A 90 14.01 22.17 16.02
N LEU A 91 13.87 21.01 15.37
CA LEU A 91 12.61 20.59 14.74
C LEU A 91 11.48 20.34 15.74
N ARG A 92 11.78 20.21 17.05
CA ARG A 92 10.76 20.19 18.10
C ARG A 92 9.88 21.45 18.12
N LEU A 93 10.40 22.59 17.65
CA LEU A 93 9.63 23.84 17.51
C LEU A 93 8.51 23.75 16.46
N VAL A 94 8.59 22.78 15.55
CA VAL A 94 7.60 22.53 14.49
C VAL A 94 7.11 21.08 14.52
N ALA A 95 7.01 20.49 15.71
CA ALA A 95 6.70 19.07 15.92
C ALA A 95 5.44 18.60 15.17
N ASP A 96 4.36 19.40 15.15
CA ASP A 96 3.13 19.06 14.42
C ASP A 96 3.36 18.92 12.91
N ARG A 97 4.26 19.73 12.34
CA ARG A 97 4.62 19.63 10.92
C ARG A 97 5.41 18.35 10.67
N VAL A 98 6.37 18.05 11.55
CA VAL A 98 7.18 16.81 11.46
C VAL A 98 6.28 15.58 11.57
N ASN A 99 5.35 15.56 12.54
CA ASN A 99 4.37 14.49 12.69
C ASN A 99 3.57 14.26 11.41
N ARG A 100 2.98 15.32 10.85
CA ARG A 100 2.22 15.20 9.59
C ARG A 100 3.06 14.65 8.44
N THR A 101 4.33 15.04 8.35
CA THR A 101 5.25 14.50 7.34
C THR A 101 5.56 13.02 7.59
N ALA A 102 5.84 12.63 8.84
CA ALA A 102 6.11 11.24 9.22
C ALA A 102 4.90 10.34 8.92
N VAL A 103 3.70 10.74 9.35
CA VAL A 103 2.44 10.03 9.06
C VAL A 103 2.24 9.84 7.56
N LYS A 104 2.42 10.89 6.76
CA LYS A 104 2.31 10.81 5.29
C LYS A 104 3.37 9.87 4.69
N PHE A 105 4.61 9.94 5.17
CA PHE A 105 5.69 9.09 4.68
C PHE A 105 5.41 7.61 4.95
N ILE A 106 5.07 7.27 6.20
CA ILE A 106 4.73 5.91 6.63
C ILE A 106 3.48 5.41 5.87
N THR A 107 2.49 6.28 5.65
CA THR A 107 1.31 5.95 4.84
C THR A 107 1.70 5.56 3.41
N ALA A 108 2.62 6.30 2.78
CA ALA A 108 3.14 5.95 1.46
C ALA A 108 3.91 4.62 1.48
N SER A 109 4.74 4.39 2.50
CA SER A 109 5.47 3.13 2.67
C SER A 109 4.54 1.93 2.76
N VAL A 110 3.51 2.01 3.62
CA VAL A 110 2.49 0.94 3.78
C VAL A 110 1.70 0.73 2.49
N THR A 111 1.33 1.81 1.80
CA THR A 111 0.54 1.72 0.58
C THR A 111 1.29 0.98 -0.53
N VAL A 112 2.60 1.21 -0.66
CA VAL A 112 3.40 0.66 -1.77
C VAL A 112 4.08 -0.66 -1.41
N TYR A 113 4.69 -0.76 -0.23
CA TYR A 113 5.61 -1.85 0.10
C TYR A 113 5.06 -2.89 1.07
N CYS A 114 4.07 -2.57 1.91
CA CYS A 114 3.47 -3.54 2.82
C CYS A 114 1.94 -3.37 2.94
N PRO A 115 1.19 -3.63 1.85
CA PRO A 115 -0.25 -3.37 1.78
C PRO A 115 -1.09 -4.21 2.76
N SER A 116 -0.54 -5.30 3.31
CA SER A 116 -1.13 -6.07 4.42
C SER A 116 -1.42 -5.21 5.66
N HIS A 117 -0.69 -4.11 5.84
CA HIS A 117 -0.85 -3.20 6.97
C HIS A 117 -1.76 -1.99 6.67
N GLN A 118 -2.43 -1.92 5.51
CA GLN A 118 -3.33 -0.80 5.19
C GLN A 118 -4.45 -0.61 6.22
N GLY A 119 -4.90 -1.69 6.88
CA GLY A 119 -5.90 -1.61 7.95
C GLY A 119 -5.41 -0.93 9.24
N GLN A 120 -4.13 -0.56 9.33
CA GLN A 120 -3.54 0.15 10.47
C GLN A 120 -3.36 1.65 10.22
N LEU A 121 -3.62 2.11 8.99
CA LEU A 121 -3.52 3.52 8.62
C LEU A 121 -4.63 4.34 9.31
N PRO A 122 -4.35 5.62 9.68
CA PRO A 122 -5.32 6.52 10.30
C PRO A 122 -6.40 7.05 9.33
#